data_AF-A0A227J163-F1
#
_entry.id   AF-A0A227J163-F1
#
_cell.length_a   1.000
_cell.length_b   1.000
_cell.length_c   1.000
_cell.angle_alpha   90.00
_cell.angle_beta   90.00
_cell.angle_gamma   90.00
#
_symmetry.space_group_name_H-M   'P 1'
#
loop_
_entity.id
_entity.type
_entity.pdbx_description
1 polymer ?
#
loop_
_entity_poly.entity_id
_entity_poly.type
_entity_poly.pdbx_seq_one_letter_code
_entity_poly.pdbx_strand_id
1 'polypeptide(L)'
;MVHQITYFKDAFSAWEQWNLTDFDYKCEHVLALKSALEGQNAVVAKVVSYHLQQASALLAEPHQLVGPTGETNELYAAGRGVALVI
;
A
#
# COMPACT_ATOMS: atom_id res chain seq x y z
N MET A 1 -3.78 -32.73 -16.14
CA MET A 1 -3.33 -32.50 -14.74
C MET A 1 -3.84 -31.13 -14.33
N VAL A 2 -4.84 -31.08 -13.45
CA VAL A 2 -5.33 -29.80 -12.90
C VAL A 2 -4.29 -29.31 -11.91
N HIS A 3 -3.57 -28.24 -12.26
CA HIS A 3 -2.74 -27.53 -11.31
C HIS A 3 -3.68 -26.93 -10.26
N GLN A 4 -3.70 -27.52 -9.07
CA GLN A 4 -4.46 -27.00 -7.95
C GLN A 4 -3.69 -25.79 -7.42
N ILE A 5 -3.90 -24.64 -8.05
CA ILE A 5 -3.33 -23.37 -7.62
C ILE A 5 -4.06 -22.99 -6.33
N THR A 6 -3.32 -22.93 -5.21
CA THR A 6 -3.84 -22.34 -3.97
C THR A 6 -4.19 -20.89 -4.27
N TYR A 7 -5.49 -20.61 -4.39
CA TYR A 7 -6.02 -19.30 -4.72
C TYR A 7 -6.67 -18.69 -3.49
N PHE A 8 -6.09 -17.61 -2.98
CA PHE A 8 -6.64 -16.86 -1.85
C PHE A 8 -7.76 -15.94 -2.36
N LYS A 9 -8.90 -16.55 -2.73
CA LYS A 9 -10.01 -15.87 -3.43
C LYS A 9 -10.47 -14.61 -2.73
N ASP A 10 -10.72 -14.70 -1.43
CA ASP A 10 -11.28 -13.58 -0.67
C ASP A 10 -10.26 -12.42 -0.56
N ALA A 11 -8.99 -12.74 -0.32
CA ALA A 11 -7.92 -11.75 -0.29
C ALA A 11 -7.71 -11.09 -1.67
N PHE A 12 -7.82 -11.87 -2.75
CA PHE A 12 -7.70 -11.33 -4.10
C PHE A 12 -8.87 -10.40 -4.43
N SER A 13 -10.11 -10.80 -4.15
CA SER A 13 -11.29 -9.94 -4.36
C SER A 13 -11.26 -8.67 -3.51
N ALA A 14 -10.76 -8.75 -2.27
CA ALA A 14 -10.52 -7.55 -1.45
C ALA A 14 -9.41 -6.66 -2.03
N TRP A 15 -8.35 -7.26 -2.55
CA TRP A 15 -7.25 -6.51 -3.19
C TRP A 15 -7.71 -5.73 -4.41
N GLU A 16 -8.62 -6.26 -5.24
CA GLU A 16 -9.12 -5.55 -6.42
C GLU A 16 -9.73 -4.19 -6.03
N GLN A 17 -10.51 -4.14 -4.95
CA GLN A 17 -11.08 -2.90 -4.44
C GLN A 17 -10.04 -2.03 -3.75
N TRP A 18 -9.19 -2.64 -2.91
CA TRP A 18 -8.11 -1.93 -2.22
C TRP A 18 -7.11 -1.28 -3.18
N ASN A 19 -6.83 -1.90 -4.33
CA ASN A 19 -5.91 -1.34 -5.30
C ASN A 19 -6.42 -0.03 -5.90
N LEU A 20 -7.75 0.14 -5.98
CA LEU A 20 -8.41 1.32 -6.54
C LEU A 20 -8.64 2.45 -5.52
N THR A 21 -8.41 2.23 -4.24
CA THR A 21 -8.56 3.30 -3.24
C THR A 21 -7.37 4.26 -3.24
N ASP A 22 -7.64 5.53 -2.98
CA ASP A 22 -6.62 6.57 -2.94
C ASP A 22 -5.65 6.40 -1.77
N PHE A 23 -4.46 6.98 -1.91
CA PHE A 23 -3.39 6.90 -0.92
C PHE A 23 -3.83 7.41 0.46
N ASP A 24 -4.54 8.55 0.52
CA ASP A 24 -4.99 9.16 1.76
C ASP A 24 -5.96 8.25 2.53
N TYR A 25 -6.93 7.66 1.82
CA TYR A 25 -7.87 6.70 2.40
C TYR A 25 -7.14 5.49 3.01
N LYS A 26 -6.13 4.96 2.32
CA LYS A 26 -5.30 3.86 2.84
C LYS A 26 -4.53 4.28 4.09
N CYS A 27 -3.98 5.49 4.09
CA CYS A 27 -3.22 6.04 5.21
C CYS A 27 -4.08 6.24 6.46
N GLU A 28 -5.33 6.71 6.32
CA GLU A 28 -6.26 6.87 7.44
C GLU A 28 -6.48 5.56 8.21
N HIS A 29 -6.67 4.44 7.50
CA HIS A 29 -6.84 3.13 8.14
C HIS A 29 -5.59 2.66 8.87
N VAL A 30 -4.40 2.90 8.30
CA VAL A 30 -3.13 2.54 8.95
C VAL A 30 -2.82 3.46 10.15
N LEU A 31 -3.24 4.73 10.09
CA LEU A 31 -3.18 5.66 11.22
C LEU A 31 -4.11 5.22 12.37
N ALA A 32 -5.33 4.78 12.05
CA ALA A 32 -6.24 4.23 13.05
C ALA A 32 -5.65 2.96 13.71
N LEU A 33 -5.05 2.07 12.92
CA LEU A 33 -4.31 0.90 13.44
C LEU A 33 -3.16 1.33 14.37
N LYS A 34 -2.35 2.30 13.96
CA LYS A 34 -1.25 2.84 14.79
C LYS A 34 -1.78 3.31 16.14
N SER A 35 -2.86 4.11 16.15
CA SER A 35 -3.45 4.64 17.39
C SER A 35 -3.96 3.52 18.30
N ALA A 36 -4.58 2.48 17.75
CA ALA A 36 -5.01 1.31 18.51
C ALA A 36 -3.83 0.52 19.13
N LEU A 37 -2.67 0.51 18.45
CA LEU A 37 -1.46 -0.16 18.92
C LEU A 37 -0.68 0.62 19.97
N GLU A 38 -0.80 1.95 20.04
CA GLU A 38 -0.06 2.77 21.02
C GLU A 38 -0.31 2.34 22.47
N GLY A 39 -1.55 1.92 22.79
CA GLY A 39 -1.92 1.41 24.11
C GLY A 39 -1.57 -0.06 24.38
N GLN A 40 -1.17 -0.83 23.35
CA GLN A 40 -0.94 -2.27 23.45
C GLN A 40 0.53 -2.65 23.25
N ASN A 41 1.19 -2.04 22.28
CA ASN A 41 2.58 -2.29 21.93
C ASN A 41 3.21 -1.07 21.24
N ALA A 42 3.87 -0.22 22.03
CA ALA A 42 4.50 1.00 21.55
C ALA A 42 5.64 0.76 20.54
N VAL A 43 6.31 -0.39 20.58
CA VAL A 43 7.39 -0.72 19.62
C VAL A 43 6.79 -0.97 18.24
N VAL A 44 5.71 -1.76 18.16
CA VAL A 44 5.02 -2.01 16.89
C VAL A 44 4.39 -0.73 16.34
N ALA A 45 3.81 0.12 17.19
CA ALA A 45 3.29 1.42 16.75
C ALA A 45 4.38 2.33 16.11
N LYS A 46 5.63 2.26 16.60
CA LYS A 46 6.77 2.95 15.98
C LYS A 46 7.12 2.37 14.61
N VAL A 47 7.07 1.06 14.44
CA VAL A 47 7.27 0.40 13.13
C VAL A 47 6.20 0.84 12.14
N VAL A 48 4.93 0.88 12.56
CA VAL A 48 3.83 1.40 11.72
C VAL A 48 4.07 2.86 11.35
N SER A 49 4.52 3.69 12.31
CA SER A 49 4.86 5.10 12.05
C SER A 49 5.97 5.27 11.01
N TYR A 50 7.00 4.43 11.07
CA TYR A 50 8.06 4.42 10.07
C TYR A 50 7.52 4.08 8.68
N HIS A 51 6.67 3.05 8.57
CA HIS A 51 6.08 2.67 7.28
C HIS A 51 5.15 3.75 6.72
N LEU A 52 4.36 4.42 7.55
CA LEU A 52 3.53 5.57 7.13
C LEU A 52 4.41 6.70 6.56
N GLN A 53 5.52 7.03 7.24
CA GLN A 53 6.44 8.06 6.77
C GLN A 53 7.09 7.68 5.42
N GLN A 54 7.56 6.44 5.28
CA GLN A 54 8.15 5.97 4.03
C GLN A 54 7.13 5.90 2.90
N ALA A 55 5.91 5.43 3.19
CA ALA A 55 4.83 5.37 2.21
C ALA A 55 4.47 6.77 1.70
N SER A 56 4.37 7.76 2.58
CA SER A 56 4.11 9.14 2.17
C SER A 56 5.20 9.69 1.24
N ALA A 57 6.48 9.40 1.54
CA ALA A 57 7.59 9.89 0.71
C ALA A 57 7.69 9.21 -0.67
N LEU A 58 7.23 7.96 -0.78
CA LEU A 58 7.46 7.12 -1.97
C LEU A 58 6.21 6.90 -2.83
N LEU A 59 5.01 7.03 -2.26
CA LEU A 59 3.77 6.55 -2.86
C LEU A 59 2.66 7.60 -2.93
N ALA A 60 2.77 8.72 -2.21
CA ALA A 60 1.69 9.73 -2.15
C ALA A 60 1.48 10.41 -3.50
N GLU A 61 2.58 10.78 -4.17
CA GLU A 61 2.55 11.54 -5.42
C GLU A 61 3.39 10.85 -6.49
N PRO A 62 2.96 10.85 -7.77
CA PRO A 62 3.81 10.44 -8.88
C PRO A 62 5.04 11.34 -9.01
N HIS A 63 6.19 10.73 -9.29
CA HIS A 63 7.42 11.45 -9.60
C HIS A 63 7.42 11.90 -11.06
N GLN A 64 7.49 13.20 -11.30
CA GLN A 64 7.63 13.76 -12.64
C GLN A 64 9.02 13.46 -13.21
N LEU A 65 9.06 12.92 -14.41
CA LEU A 65 10.29 12.61 -15.14
C LEU A 65 10.56 13.64 -16.23
N VAL A 66 11.83 13.79 -16.60
CA VAL A 66 12.23 14.66 -17.71
C VAL A 66 11.73 14.07 -19.01
N GLY A 67 11.00 14.87 -19.79
CA GLY A 67 10.51 14.52 -21.12
C GLY A 67 10.52 15.72 -22.06
N PRO A 68 10.34 15.51 -23.37
CA PRO A 68 10.22 16.59 -24.34
C PRO A 68 8.94 17.40 -24.13
N THR A 69 8.90 18.61 -24.70
CA THR A 69 7.70 19.46 -24.64
C THR A 69 6.50 18.77 -25.30
N GLY A 70 5.36 18.80 -24.62
CA GLY A 70 4.14 18.14 -25.09
C GLY A 70 3.93 16.72 -24.55
N GLU A 71 4.86 16.21 -23.74
CA GLU A 71 4.74 14.92 -23.05
C GLU A 71 4.73 15.10 -21.52
N THR A 72 3.88 14.33 -20.84
CA THR A 72 3.91 14.16 -19.39
C THR A 72 4.41 12.76 -19.08
N ASN A 73 5.54 12.66 -18.37
CA ASN A 73 6.14 11.38 -18.01
C ASN A 73 6.15 11.26 -16.49
N GLU A 74 5.52 10.22 -15.96
CA GLU A 74 5.35 10.02 -14.52
C GLU A 74 5.84 8.63 -14.11
N LEU A 75 6.51 8.58 -12.96
CA LEU A 75 6.89 7.35 -12.29
C LEU A 75 6.11 7.23 -10.98
N TYR A 76 5.34 6.15 -10.87
CA TYR A 76 4.58 5.83 -9.66
C TYR A 76 4.70 4.34 -9.36
N ALA A 77 4.31 3.96 -8.14
CA ALA A 77 4.27 2.58 -7.70
C ALA A 77 2.82 2.09 -7.55
N ALA A 78 2.59 0.82 -7.83
CA ALA A 78 1.29 0.17 -7.70
C ALA A 78 1.39 -1.09 -6.82
N GLY A 79 0.27 -1.47 -6.21
CA GLY A 79 0.18 -2.71 -5.43
C GLY A 79 0.42 -3.93 -6.33
N ARG A 80 1.16 -4.92 -5.80
CA ARG A 80 1.52 -6.14 -6.57
C ARG A 80 0.45 -7.21 -6.59
N GLY A 81 -0.48 -7.22 -5.63
CA GLY A 81 -1.45 -8.30 -5.45
C GLY A 81 -1.58 -8.74 -3.99
N VAL A 82 -1.93 -10.01 -3.81
CA VAL A 82 -2.05 -10.67 -2.50
C VAL A 82 -0.66 -11.02 -1.96
N ALA A 83 -0.38 -10.63 -0.71
CA ALA A 83 0.85 -10.97 0.00
C ALA A 83 0.58 -12.02 1.09
N LEU A 84 1.42 -13.05 1.15
CA LEU A 84 1.44 -14.02 2.25
C LEU A 84 2.40 -13.55 3.34
N VAL A 85 1.91 -13.44 4.57
CA VAL A 85 2.72 -13.13 5.76
C VAL A 85 2.75 -14.39 6.62
N ILE A 86 3.95 -14.89 6.95
CA ILE A 86 4.20 -16.14 7.71
C ILE A 86 4.91 -15.80 9.01
#